data_AF-A0A2D3W6C4-F1
#
_entry.id   AF-A0A2D3W6C4-F1
#
_cell.length_a   1.000
_cell.length_b   1.000
_cell.length_c   1.000
_cell.angle_alpha   90.00
_cell.angle_beta   90.00
_cell.angle_gamma   90.00
#
_symmetry.space_group_name_H-M   'P 1'
#
loop_
_entity.id
_entity.type
_entity.pdbx_description
1 polymer ?
#
loop_
_entity_poly.entity_id
_entity_poly.type
_entity_poly.pdbx_seq_one_letter_code
_entity_poly.pdbx_strand_id
1 'polypeptide(L)' 'MSRVAIIGAGASGLVCAIEAARKGLHVTLFEKNGKVGRKILATGNGKCNISNEKISL' A
#
# COMPACT_ATOMS: atom_id res chain seq x y z
N MET A 1 -13.16 11.97 -15.62
CA MET A 1 -12.53 11.55 -14.35
C MET A 1 -11.52 10.47 -14.67
N SER A 2 -10.23 10.68 -14.40
CA SER A 2 -9.18 9.74 -14.79
C SER A 2 -9.20 8.49 -13.89
N ARG A 3 -9.02 7.31 -14.49
CA ARG A 3 -9.02 6.01 -13.79
C ARG A 3 -7.59 5.52 -13.59
N VAL A 4 -7.30 4.96 -12.42
CA VAL A 4 -5.99 4.41 -12.06
C VAL A 4 -6.16 2.97 -11.61
N ALA A 5 -5.36 2.07 -12.19
CA ALA A 5 -5.26 0.68 -11.74
C ALA A 5 -3.93 0.48 -11.01
N ILE A 6 -3.98 -0.09 -9.81
CA ILE A 6 -2.80 -0.41 -9.00
C ILE A 6 -2.76 -1.91 -8.78
N ILE A 7 -1.63 -2.54 -9.13
CA ILE A 7 -1.44 -3.99 -9.00
C ILE A 7 -0.58 -4.27 -7.77
N GLY A 8 -1.18 -4.94 -6.78
CA GLY A 8 -0.56 -5.32 -5.52
C GLY A 8 -1.01 -4.42 -4.36
N ALA A 9 -1.72 -4.98 -3.38
CA ALA A 9 -2.16 -4.28 -2.17
C ALA A 9 -1.18 -4.50 -1.01
N GLY A 10 0.11 -4.33 -1.28
CA GLY A 10 1.16 -4.23 -0.26
C GLY A 10 1.26 -2.83 0.33
N ALA A 11 2.31 -2.55 1.12
CA ALA A 11 2.50 -1.23 1.74
C ALA A 11 2.51 -0.09 0.72
N SER A 12 3.32 -0.20 -0.34
CA SER A 12 3.40 0.81 -1.40
C SER A 12 2.11 0.98 -2.18
N GLY A 13 1.43 -0.12 -2.54
CA GLY A 13 0.18 -0.08 -3.29
C GLY A 13 -0.97 0.55 -2.52
N LEU A 14 -1.08 0.26 -1.22
CA LEU A 14 -2.07 0.87 -0.33
C LEU A 14 -1.83 2.38 -0.20
N VAL A 15 -0.58 2.81 0.04
CA VAL A 15 -0.22 4.23 0.13
C VAL A 15 -0.50 4.95 -1.20
N CYS A 16 -0.10 4.35 -2.33
CA CYS A 16 -0.36 4.91 -3.66
C CYS A 16 -1.86 5.06 -3.94
N ALA A 17 -2.67 4.06 -3.58
CA ALA A 17 -4.12 4.09 -3.77
C ALA A 17 -4.77 5.23 -2.96
N ILE A 18 -4.35 5.41 -1.70
CA ILE A 18 -4.83 6.48 -0.84
C ILE A 18 -4.47 7.85 -1.44
N GLU A 19 -3.22 8.04 -1.83
CA GLU A 19 -2.76 9.32 -2.40
C GLU A 19 -3.43 9.64 -3.75
N ALA A 20 -3.63 8.64 -4.61
CA ALA A 20 -4.35 8.80 -5.86
C ALA A 20 -5.83 9.15 -5.64
N ALA A 21 -6.51 8.47 -4.70
CA ALA A 21 -7.89 8.77 -4.35
C ALA A 21 -8.05 10.18 -3.76
N ARG A 22 -7.11 10.62 -2.90
CA ARG A 22 -7.06 11.99 -2.36
C ARG A 22 -6.95 13.06 -3.44
N LYS A 23 -6.36 12.75 -4.59
CA LYS A 23 -6.29 13.62 -5.77
C LYS A 23 -7.55 13.59 -6.65
N GLY A 24 -8.62 12.91 -6.22
CA GLY A 24 -9.88 12.82 -6.96
C GLY A 24 -9.86 11.81 -8.11
N LEU A 25 -8.90 10.89 -8.14
CA LEU A 25 -8.81 9.85 -9.17
C LEU A 25 -9.71 8.66 -8.80
N HIS A 26 -10.28 8.01 -9.82
CA HIS A 26 -11.03 6.77 -9.61
C HIS A 26 -10.04 5.58 -9.59
N VAL A 27 -9.75 5.07 -8.40
CA VAL A 27 -8.73 4.03 -8.18
C VAL A 27 -9.36 2.65 -8.07
N THR A 28 -8.79 1.67 -8.78
CA THR A 28 -9.01 0.25 -8.56
C THR A 28 -7.71 -0.40 -8.11
N LEU A 29 -7.72 -1.02 -6.93
CA LEU A 29 -6.57 -1.72 -6.34
C LEU A 29 -6.79 -3.24 -6.42
N PHE A 30 -5.83 -3.96 -7.00
CA PHE A 30 -5.87 -5.41 -7.18
C PHE A 30 -4.92 -6.13 -6.21
N GLU A 31 -5.37 -7.23 -5.63
CA GLU A 31 -4.56 -8.10 -4.76
C GLU A 31 -4.85 -9.55 -5.10
N LYS A 32 -3.79 -10.36 -5.19
CA LYS A 32 -3.92 -11.80 -5.48
C LYS A 32 -4.21 -12.64 -4.24
N ASN A 33 -3.77 -12.16 -3.07
CA ASN A 33 -3.95 -12.85 -1.80
C ASN A 33 -5.36 -12.62 -1.26
N GLY A 34 -5.84 -13.52 -0.40
CA GLY A 34 -7.16 -13.38 0.23
C GLY A 34 -7.32 -12.18 1.16
N LYS A 35 -6.23 -11.47 1.49
CA LYS A 35 -6.23 -10.22 2.26
C LYS A 35 -5.16 -9.26 1.76
N VAL A 36 -5.48 -7.98 1.74
CA VAL A 36 -4.52 -6.88 1.53
C VAL A 36 -3.50 -6.83 2.68
N GLY A 37 -2.32 -6.25 2.42
CA GLY A 37 -1.32 -6.01 3.45
C GLY A 37 -0.73 -7.29 4.07
N ARG A 38 -0.87 -8.46 3.44
CA ARG A 38 -0.46 -9.74 4.03
C ARG A 38 0.99 -9.75 4.53
N LYS A 39 1.91 -9.13 3.78
CA LYS A 39 3.31 -8.97 4.21
C LYS A 39 3.48 -7.99 5.37
N ILE A 40 2.68 -6.92 5.45
CA ILE A 40 2.73 -5.93 6.53
C ILE A 40 2.48 -6.63 7.88
N LEU A 41 1.51 -7.54 7.92
CA LEU A 41 1.19 -8.33 9.12
C LEU A 41 2.34 -9.20 9.64
N ALA A 42 3.30 -9.57 8.78
CA ALA A 42 4.46 -10.38 9.17
C ALA A 42 5.69 -9.52 9.54
N THR A 43 5.72 -8.24 9.19
CA THR A 43 6.88 -7.37 9.43
C THR A 43 7.09 -7.11 10.92
N GLY A 44 8.36 -6.95 11.34
CA GLY A 44 8.70 -6.70 12.74
C GLY A 44 8.26 -7.80 13.70
N ASN A 45 8.24 -9.07 13.24
CA ASN A 45 7.71 -10.20 14.01
C ASN A 45 6.26 -9.98 14.47
N GLY A 46 5.40 -9.53 13.54
CA GLY A 46 3.99 -9.23 13.82
C GLY A 46 3.71 -7.85 14.43
N LYS A 47 4.75 -7.07 14.75
CA LYS A 47 4.60 -5.74 15.36
C LYS A 47 4.53 -4.59 14.36
N CYS A 48 4.71 -4.89 13.08
CA CYS A 48 4.75 -3.90 12.00
C CYS A 48 5.87 -2.85 12.20
N ASN A 49 7.12 -3.27 11.99
CA ASN A 49 8.23 -2.32 11.94
C ASN A 49 8.10 -1.45 10.68
N ILE A 50 7.44 -0.29 10.82
CA ILE A 50 6.89 0.49 9.72
C ILE A 50 7.89 1.45 9.07
N SER A 51 8.91 1.90 9.81
CA SER A 51 9.87 2.90 9.33
C SER A 51 11.16 2.86 10.15
N ASN A 52 12.13 3.70 9.78
CA ASN A 52 13.35 3.95 10.54
C ASN A 52 13.55 5.46 10.65
N GLU A 53 13.99 5.95 11.81
CA GLU A 53 14.25 7.39 12.03
C GLU A 53 15.46 7.88 11.23
N LYS A 54 16.41 6.99 10.91
CA LYS A 54 17.65 7.29 10.21
C LYS A 54 17.64 6.65 8.82
N ILE A 55 16.77 7.15 7.94
CA ILE A 55 16.78 6.79 6.53
C ILE A 55 17.74 7.73 5.80
N SER A 56 18.82 7.18 5.24
CA SER A 56 19.63 7.85 4.21
C SER A 56 19.18 7.37 2.84
N LEU A 57 19.00 8.31 1.91
CA LEU A 57 18.67 8.03 0.51
C LEU A 57 19.94 7.88 -0.34
#